data_AF-A0A933D9H3-F1
#
_entry.id   AF-A0A933D9H3-F1
#
_cell.length_a   1.000
_cell.length_b   1.000
_cell.length_c   1.000
_cell.angle_alpha   90.00
_cell.angle_beta   90.00
_cell.angle_gamma   90.00
#
_symmetry.space_group_name_H-M   'P 1'
#
loop_
_entity.id
_entity.type
_entity.pdbx_description
1 polymer ?
#
loop_
_entity_poly.entity_id
_entity_poly.type
_entity_poly.pdbx_seq_one_letter_code
_entity_poly.pdbx_strand_id
1 'polypeptide(L)'
;MPIEQVKKRNGSIAEFDRDKIVRAISKAVTATQASVADRLVNHMADQVVITLTKTFSEAIPGVEDIQDVVERTIAQHGLFDVAKAYILYREHRTQQREQAREALIAKMKGHELTVTKRDGSHVPFDVNEITRAISDACGEQADSIAINDVVRDTMRNLYPGINTRDINQAAILALRARIERDPAYSLVAARYLFNTLYKDVIGCMEYEAAFPAAHEAGFAQSVKRGVAAGRLDARLLEFDLAYLARHLKPKRDRLFHYLGAQTLYDRYFLRNLEQQLLETPQYFWLRVAMGLSLNESAKEKRAIEFYDVMSRLRYVPSTPTLFHSGTSHPQMSSCYLTSVTDDLGHIFKCLGDNAQLSKWSGGLSNDWSNIRATGALIKSTNVGSQGVVPFLKIVDTTTAAINRSGKRRGATCVYLETWHYDIEDFLELRKNTGDDRRRTHDTNTANWIPDLFMKRVLADKPWTLFSPDEVPDLHDLYGRSFEERYEQYETATKLGQIKLFKTMRARDLWRKMITMLYETGHPWITFKDPSNIRSPQDHAGVVHCS
;
A
#
# COMPACT_ATOMS: atom_id res chain seq x y z
N MET A 1 14.40 -21.86 6.64
CA MET A 1 13.91 -21.86 8.03
C MET A 1 13.02 -23.09 8.21
N PRO A 2 13.01 -23.75 9.38
CA PRO A 2 12.06 -24.84 9.62
C PRO A 2 10.62 -24.33 9.51
N ILE A 3 9.70 -25.19 9.08
CA ILE A 3 8.27 -24.83 9.05
C ILE A 3 7.75 -24.82 10.48
N GLU A 4 7.33 -23.64 10.92
CA GLU A 4 6.78 -23.44 12.25
C GLU A 4 5.25 -23.32 12.24
N GLN A 5 4.65 -23.03 11.07
CA GLN A 5 3.24 -22.69 10.96
C GLN A 5 2.55 -23.42 9.80
N VAL A 6 1.25 -23.66 9.96
CA VAL A 6 0.35 -24.21 8.94
C VAL A 6 -0.95 -23.42 8.86
N LYS A 7 -1.40 -23.14 7.63
CA LYS A 7 -2.70 -22.51 7.38
C LYS A 7 -3.80 -23.56 7.35
N LYS A 8 -4.68 -23.55 8.34
CA LYS A 8 -5.85 -24.43 8.43
C LYS A 8 -6.88 -24.12 7.34
N ARG A 9 -7.74 -25.09 7.04
CA ARG A 9 -8.82 -24.99 6.02
C ARG A 9 -9.83 -23.86 6.28
N ASN A 10 -9.93 -23.35 7.51
CA ASN A 10 -10.77 -22.20 7.88
C ASN A 10 -10.03 -20.85 7.79
N GLY A 11 -8.80 -20.83 7.27
CA GLY A 11 -7.96 -19.64 7.13
C GLY A 11 -7.12 -19.28 8.37
N SER A 12 -7.33 -19.92 9.53
CA SER A 12 -6.53 -19.67 10.74
C SER A 12 -5.13 -20.27 10.64
N ILE A 13 -4.15 -19.63 11.28
CA ILE A 13 -2.76 -20.11 11.38
C ILE A 13 -2.61 -20.89 12.68
N ALA A 14 -1.95 -22.03 12.63
CA ALA A 14 -1.62 -22.84 13.80
C ALA A 14 -0.16 -23.33 13.73
N GLU A 15 0.38 -23.73 14.87
CA GLU A 15 1.70 -24.35 14.93
C GLU A 15 1.74 -25.65 14.13
N PHE A 16 2.86 -25.82 13.41
CA PHE A 16 3.14 -27.03 12.66
C PHE A 16 3.49 -28.18 13.62
N ASP A 17 2.82 -29.32 13.44
CA ASP A 17 3.00 -30.51 14.27
C ASP A 17 3.29 -31.71 13.37
N ARG A 18 4.56 -32.15 13.36
CA ARG A 18 5.05 -33.29 12.58
C ARG A 18 4.31 -34.59 12.94
N ASP A 19 3.91 -34.78 14.19
CA ASP A 19 3.28 -36.03 14.63
C ASP A 19 1.89 -36.21 14.00
N LYS A 20 1.26 -35.14 13.51
CA LYS A 20 0.04 -35.27 12.70
C LYS A 20 0.30 -35.97 11.37
N ILE A 21 1.47 -35.77 10.77
CA ILE A 21 1.86 -36.44 9.52
C ILE A 21 2.13 -37.92 9.81
N VAL A 22 2.91 -38.23 10.85
CA VAL A 22 3.18 -39.60 11.29
C VAL A 22 1.86 -40.35 11.53
N ARG A 23 0.95 -39.78 12.34
CA ARG A 23 -0.36 -40.39 12.60
C ARG A 23 -1.21 -40.59 11.35
N ALA A 24 -1.13 -39.68 10.38
CA ALA A 24 -1.89 -39.79 9.13
C ALA A 24 -1.35 -40.93 8.26
N ILE A 25 -0.03 -41.07 8.14
CA ILE A 25 0.63 -42.14 7.39
C ILE A 25 0.39 -43.50 8.09
N SER A 26 0.59 -43.58 9.41
CA SER A 26 0.34 -44.81 10.19
C SER A 26 -1.10 -45.30 10.02
N LYS A 27 -2.09 -44.39 10.02
CA LYS A 27 -3.49 -44.77 9.80
C LYS A 27 -3.73 -45.37 8.41
N ALA A 28 -3.06 -44.87 7.37
CA ALA A 28 -3.15 -45.44 6.03
C ALA A 28 -2.47 -46.83 5.97
N VAL A 29 -1.30 -46.99 6.59
CA VAL A 29 -0.59 -48.27 6.70
C VAL A 29 -1.42 -49.33 7.42
N THR A 30 -2.04 -48.98 8.55
CA THR A 30 -2.92 -49.87 9.30
C THR A 30 -4.17 -50.25 8.49
N ALA A 31 -4.75 -49.29 7.77
CA ALA A 31 -5.94 -49.52 6.95
C ALA A 31 -5.70 -50.52 5.80
N THR A 32 -4.47 -50.59 5.27
CA THR A 32 -4.10 -51.54 4.21
C THR A 32 -3.49 -52.84 4.74
N GLN A 33 -3.40 -53.02 6.07
CA GLN A 33 -2.67 -54.14 6.70
C GLN A 33 -1.23 -54.30 6.19
N ALA A 34 -0.61 -53.19 5.74
CA ALA A 34 0.74 -53.23 5.20
C ALA A 34 1.76 -53.37 6.35
N SER A 35 2.70 -54.30 6.22
CA SER A 35 3.80 -54.46 7.18
C SER A 35 4.88 -53.42 6.91
N VAL A 36 4.70 -52.21 7.44
CA VAL A 36 5.64 -51.10 7.33
C VAL A 36 6.20 -50.79 8.71
N ALA A 37 7.52 -50.85 8.87
CA ALA A 37 8.16 -50.54 10.14
C ALA A 37 7.97 -49.06 10.53
N ASP A 38 7.76 -48.78 11.82
CA ASP A 38 7.57 -47.41 12.34
C ASP A 38 8.75 -46.48 12.00
N ARG A 39 9.97 -47.04 11.85
CA ARG A 39 11.14 -46.28 11.39
C ARG A 39 10.95 -45.73 9.98
N LEU A 40 10.33 -46.48 9.08
CA LEU A 40 10.08 -46.04 7.70
C LEU A 40 8.95 -45.00 7.66
N VAL A 41 7.93 -45.12 8.51
CA VAL A 41 6.87 -44.09 8.64
C VAL A 41 7.46 -42.77 9.15
N ASN A 42 8.33 -42.82 10.16
CA ASN A 42 9.04 -41.64 10.64
C ASN A 42 9.95 -41.05 9.56
N HIS A 43 10.68 -41.88 8.83
CA HIS A 43 11.53 -41.42 7.73
C HIS A 43 10.72 -40.68 6.64
N MET A 44 9.55 -41.22 6.26
CA MET A 44 8.66 -40.56 5.31
C MET A 44 8.15 -39.22 5.86
N ALA A 45 7.80 -39.14 7.15
CA ALA A 45 7.39 -37.88 7.76
C ALA A 45 8.52 -36.83 7.75
N ASP A 46 9.77 -37.23 7.98
CA ASP A 46 10.93 -36.32 7.87
C ASP A 46 11.14 -35.83 6.44
N GLN A 47 11.01 -36.72 5.45
CA GLN A 47 11.08 -36.35 4.04
C GLN A 47 10.00 -35.36 3.62
N VAL A 48 8.78 -35.51 4.14
CA VAL A 48 7.69 -34.54 3.93
C VAL A 48 8.08 -33.18 4.50
N VAL A 49 8.60 -33.12 5.74
CA VAL A 49 9.04 -31.87 6.38
C VAL A 49 10.15 -31.19 5.58
N ILE A 50 11.15 -31.95 5.13
CA ILE A 50 12.26 -31.44 4.30
C ILE A 50 11.72 -30.88 2.99
N THR A 51 10.81 -31.59 2.33
CA THR A 51 10.24 -31.18 1.04
C THR A 51 9.41 -29.91 1.18
N LEU A 52 8.56 -29.83 2.21
CA LEU A 52 7.79 -28.63 2.50
C LEU A 52 8.71 -27.45 2.83
N THR A 53 9.76 -27.65 3.62
CA THR A 53 10.72 -26.60 4.00
C THR A 53 11.44 -26.01 2.79
N LYS A 54 11.75 -26.85 1.78
CA LYS A 54 12.34 -26.39 0.52
C LYS A 54 11.33 -25.67 -0.37
N THR A 55 10.09 -26.12 -0.40
CA THR A 55 9.05 -25.60 -1.31
C THR A 55 8.44 -24.30 -0.80
N PHE A 56 8.31 -24.15 0.52
CA PHE A 56 7.63 -23.04 1.19
C PHE A 56 8.61 -22.21 2.01
N SER A 57 9.67 -21.71 1.38
CA SER A 57 10.70 -20.89 2.05
C SER A 57 10.20 -19.50 2.45
N GLU A 58 9.19 -18.97 1.76
CA GLU A 58 8.66 -17.61 1.94
C GLU A 58 7.14 -17.57 2.18
N ALA A 59 6.49 -18.73 2.33
CA ALA A 59 5.04 -18.84 2.49
C ALA A 59 4.66 -19.89 3.53
N ILE A 60 3.50 -19.72 4.16
CA ILE A 60 2.96 -20.70 5.12
C ILE A 60 2.18 -21.78 4.33
N PRO A 61 2.57 -23.06 4.41
CA PRO A 61 1.87 -24.13 3.69
C PRO A 61 0.43 -24.31 4.21
N GLY A 62 -0.49 -24.59 3.30
CA GLY A 62 -1.84 -25.01 3.61
C GLY A 62 -1.93 -26.49 3.97
N VAL A 63 -3.05 -26.88 4.58
CA VAL A 63 -3.32 -28.29 4.90
C VAL A 63 -3.32 -29.18 3.65
N GLU A 64 -3.81 -28.70 2.51
CA GLU A 64 -3.81 -29.48 1.26
C GLU A 64 -2.40 -29.66 0.70
N ASP A 65 -1.55 -28.63 0.77
CA ASP A 65 -0.14 -28.71 0.33
C ASP A 65 0.61 -29.81 1.09
N ILE A 66 0.39 -29.91 2.40
CA ILE A 66 0.96 -30.97 3.24
C ILE A 66 0.43 -32.34 2.80
N GLN A 67 -0.86 -32.46 2.53
CA GLN A 67 -1.46 -33.73 2.10
C GLN A 67 -0.90 -34.20 0.74
N ASP A 68 -0.70 -33.29 -0.21
CA ASP A 68 -0.14 -33.60 -1.53
C ASP A 68 1.33 -34.05 -1.45
N VAL A 69 2.09 -33.49 -0.50
CA VAL A 69 3.48 -33.94 -0.27
C VAL A 69 3.48 -35.31 0.42
N VAL A 70 2.61 -35.55 1.40
CA VAL A 70 2.48 -36.86 2.05
C VAL A 70 2.14 -37.95 1.04
N GLU A 71 1.16 -37.69 0.17
CA GLU A 71 0.75 -38.61 -0.90
C GLU A 71 1.93 -38.98 -1.81
N ARG A 72 2.65 -37.98 -2.33
CA ARG A 72 3.82 -38.18 -3.19
C ARG A 72 4.93 -38.94 -2.47
N THR A 73 5.22 -38.61 -1.21
CA THR A 73 6.26 -39.29 -0.44
C THR A 73 5.93 -40.76 -0.21
N ILE A 74 4.68 -41.12 0.09
CA ILE A 74 4.28 -42.54 0.24
C ILE A 74 4.46 -43.27 -1.10
N ALA A 75 4.04 -42.67 -2.21
CA ALA A 75 4.18 -43.26 -3.55
C ALA A 75 5.65 -43.43 -3.97
N GLN A 76 6.52 -42.47 -3.67
CA GLN A 76 7.96 -42.53 -3.97
C GLN A 76 8.69 -43.67 -3.24
N HIS A 77 8.17 -44.11 -2.10
CA HIS A 77 8.70 -45.26 -1.35
C HIS A 77 8.13 -46.60 -1.86
N GLY A 78 7.41 -46.61 -2.99
CA GLY A 78 6.85 -47.81 -3.60
C GLY A 78 5.61 -48.37 -2.88
N LEU A 79 5.07 -47.64 -1.90
CA LEU A 79 3.91 -48.06 -1.10
C LEU A 79 2.59 -47.65 -1.79
N PHE A 80 2.38 -48.13 -3.02
CA PHE A 80 1.26 -47.71 -3.87
C PHE A 80 -0.12 -47.99 -3.25
N ASP A 81 -0.29 -49.14 -2.59
CA ASP A 81 -1.56 -49.47 -1.93
C ASP A 81 -1.86 -48.55 -0.73
N VAL A 82 -0.82 -48.20 0.04
CA VAL A 82 -0.91 -47.25 1.16
C VAL A 82 -1.23 -45.85 0.65
N ALA A 83 -0.58 -45.41 -0.43
CA ALA A 83 -0.85 -44.13 -1.08
C ALA A 83 -2.30 -44.06 -1.59
N LYS A 84 -2.76 -45.11 -2.28
CA LYS A 84 -4.15 -45.22 -2.76
C LYS A 84 -5.16 -45.17 -1.61
N ALA A 85 -4.90 -45.90 -0.51
CA ALA A 85 -5.77 -45.85 0.66
C ALA A 85 -5.78 -44.47 1.34
N TYR A 86 -4.64 -43.78 1.39
CA TYR A 86 -4.55 -42.41 1.88
C TYR A 86 -5.37 -41.43 1.03
N ILE A 87 -5.26 -41.52 -0.30
CA ILE A 87 -6.03 -40.71 -1.27
C ILE A 87 -7.53 -40.96 -1.12
N LEU A 88 -7.95 -42.23 -1.10
CA LEU A 88 -9.37 -42.60 -0.96
C LEU A 88 -9.94 -42.14 0.38
N TYR A 89 -9.15 -42.23 1.47
CA TYR A 89 -9.56 -41.72 2.77
C TYR A 89 -9.70 -40.19 2.77
N ARG A 90 -8.75 -39.48 2.14
CA ARG A 90 -8.81 -38.01 1.96
C ARG A 90 -10.06 -37.62 1.19
N GLU A 91 -10.33 -38.28 0.08
CA GLU A 91 -11.50 -38.04 -0.78
C GLU A 91 -12.81 -38.33 -0.04
N HIS A 92 -12.92 -39.48 0.65
CA HIS A 92 -14.08 -39.79 1.47
C HIS A 92 -14.29 -38.77 2.59
N ARG A 93 -13.23 -38.26 3.22
CA ARG A 93 -13.32 -37.18 4.19
C ARG A 93 -13.72 -35.85 3.55
N THR A 94 -13.35 -35.58 2.30
CA THR A 94 -13.82 -34.44 1.53
C THR A 94 -15.32 -34.55 1.27
N GLN A 95 -15.78 -35.70 0.78
CA GLN A 95 -17.20 -36.00 0.57
C GLN A 95 -18.01 -35.91 1.86
N GLN A 96 -17.52 -36.45 2.98
CA GLN A 96 -18.20 -36.31 4.29
C GLN A 96 -18.33 -34.84 4.73
N ARG A 97 -17.31 -34.02 4.47
CA ARG A 97 -17.37 -32.58 4.77
C ARG A 97 -18.36 -31.87 3.85
N GLU A 98 -18.39 -32.23 2.57
CA GLU A 98 -19.33 -31.69 1.60
C GLU A 98 -20.76 -32.06 1.95
N GLN A 99 -21.03 -33.33 2.28
CA GLN A 99 -22.31 -33.81 2.79
C GLN A 99 -22.70 -33.12 4.10
N ALA A 100 -21.79 -32.96 5.06
CA ALA A 100 -22.07 -32.22 6.30
C ALA A 100 -22.40 -30.74 6.03
N ARG A 101 -21.75 -30.13 5.02
CA ARG A 101 -21.99 -28.75 4.59
C ARG A 101 -23.32 -28.62 3.84
N GLU A 102 -23.68 -29.59 3.01
CA GLU A 102 -24.97 -29.67 2.35
C GLU A 102 -26.11 -29.92 3.35
N ALA A 103 -25.90 -30.80 4.32
CA ALA A 103 -26.83 -31.00 5.42
C ALA A 103 -26.99 -29.73 6.26
N LEU A 104 -25.91 -28.98 6.52
CA LEU A 104 -25.99 -27.66 7.16
C LEU A 104 -26.81 -26.69 6.30
N ILE A 105 -26.53 -26.58 5.00
CA ILE A 105 -27.31 -25.73 4.06
C ILE A 105 -28.79 -26.13 4.03
N ALA A 106 -29.10 -27.42 4.11
CA ALA A 106 -30.48 -27.90 4.20
C ALA A 106 -31.16 -27.46 5.51
N LYS A 107 -30.47 -27.58 6.66
CA LYS A 107 -30.93 -27.04 7.95
C LYS A 107 -31.12 -25.52 7.92
N MET A 108 -30.25 -24.81 7.19
CA MET A 108 -30.37 -23.36 6.99
C MET A 108 -31.65 -22.99 6.23
N LYS A 109 -31.98 -23.75 5.18
CA LYS A 109 -33.24 -23.55 4.45
C LYS A 109 -34.47 -23.88 5.32
N GLY A 110 -34.32 -24.71 6.35
CA GLY A 110 -35.36 -25.07 7.32
C GLY A 110 -35.55 -24.11 8.50
N HIS A 111 -34.88 -22.95 8.55
CA HIS A 111 -34.89 -22.00 9.68
C HIS A 111 -34.31 -22.56 11.00
N GLU A 112 -33.50 -23.62 10.96
CA GLU A 112 -32.98 -24.29 12.17
C GLU A 112 -31.68 -23.65 12.72
N LEU A 113 -31.19 -22.57 12.11
CA LEU A 113 -30.02 -21.83 12.59
C LEU A 113 -30.41 -20.44 13.09
N THR A 114 -29.72 -20.00 14.13
CA THR A 114 -29.83 -18.63 14.65
C THR A 114 -28.69 -17.77 14.12
N VAL A 115 -29.01 -16.51 13.80
CA VAL A 115 -28.04 -15.46 13.47
C VAL A 115 -28.03 -14.40 14.55
N THR A 116 -26.87 -13.81 14.77
CA THR A 116 -26.70 -12.70 15.71
C THR A 116 -26.80 -11.38 14.94
N LYS A 117 -27.83 -10.58 15.22
CA LYS A 117 -28.02 -9.24 14.64
C LYS A 117 -27.02 -8.25 15.26
N ARG A 118 -26.95 -7.04 14.71
CA ARG A 118 -25.97 -6.01 15.11
C ARG A 118 -26.17 -5.49 16.54
N ASP A 119 -27.40 -5.55 17.03
CA ASP A 119 -27.80 -5.21 18.40
C ASP A 119 -27.56 -6.35 19.40
N GLY A 120 -27.02 -7.49 18.95
CA GLY A 120 -26.79 -8.67 19.77
C GLY A 120 -27.99 -9.61 19.88
N SER A 121 -29.15 -9.27 19.30
CA SER A 121 -30.31 -10.16 19.31
C SER A 121 -30.09 -11.40 18.43
N HIS A 122 -30.70 -12.52 18.84
CA HIS A 122 -30.66 -13.77 18.08
C HIS A 122 -31.99 -13.99 17.37
N VAL A 123 -31.96 -14.17 16.05
CA VAL A 123 -33.16 -14.47 15.26
C VAL A 123 -32.94 -15.70 14.38
N PRO A 124 -34.00 -16.38 13.94
CA PRO A 124 -33.90 -17.44 12.94
C PRO A 124 -33.27 -16.92 11.65
N PHE A 125 -32.41 -17.73 11.04
CA PHE A 125 -31.84 -17.47 9.73
C PHE A 125 -32.92 -17.56 8.65
N ASP A 126 -33.04 -16.53 7.81
CA ASP A 126 -33.89 -16.53 6.63
C ASP A 126 -33.04 -16.28 5.37
N VAL A 127 -32.97 -17.30 4.50
CA VAL A 127 -32.25 -17.20 3.22
C VAL A 127 -32.86 -16.15 2.30
N ASN A 128 -34.18 -15.91 2.41
CA ASN A 128 -34.87 -14.94 1.57
C ASN A 128 -34.46 -13.51 1.91
N GLU A 129 -33.98 -13.23 3.13
CA GLU A 129 -33.35 -11.93 3.45
C GLU A 129 -32.09 -11.70 2.60
N ILE A 130 -31.24 -12.72 2.45
CA ILE A 130 -30.00 -12.63 1.65
C ILE A 130 -30.33 -12.49 0.17
N THR A 131 -31.25 -13.33 -0.34
CA THR A 131 -31.69 -13.28 -1.75
C THR A 131 -32.24 -11.90 -2.09
N ARG A 132 -33.10 -11.33 -1.23
CA ARG A 132 -33.63 -9.97 -1.41
C ARG A 132 -32.52 -8.92 -1.38
N ALA A 133 -31.64 -8.96 -0.38
CA ALA A 133 -30.55 -7.98 -0.29
C ALA A 133 -29.60 -7.98 -1.51
N ILE A 134 -29.29 -9.17 -2.06
CA ILE A 134 -28.49 -9.27 -3.29
C ILE A 134 -29.29 -8.75 -4.49
N SER A 135 -30.57 -9.14 -4.62
CA SER A 135 -31.45 -8.68 -5.70
C SER A 135 -31.63 -7.14 -5.68
N ASP A 136 -31.84 -6.55 -4.51
CA ASP A 136 -31.95 -5.10 -4.32
C ASP A 136 -30.66 -4.39 -4.75
N ALA A 137 -29.50 -5.00 -4.46
CA ALA A 137 -28.20 -4.49 -4.88
C ALA A 137 -27.96 -4.61 -6.40
N CYS A 138 -28.53 -5.61 -7.08
CA CYS A 138 -28.38 -5.77 -8.52
C CYS A 138 -28.90 -4.56 -9.32
N GLY A 139 -30.08 -4.05 -8.97
CA GLY A 139 -30.70 -2.93 -9.70
C GLY A 139 -30.75 -3.20 -11.21
N GLU A 140 -30.20 -2.29 -12.00
CA GLU A 140 -30.14 -2.40 -13.48
C GLU A 140 -29.26 -3.56 -13.98
N GLN A 141 -28.45 -4.17 -13.12
CA GLN A 141 -27.57 -5.29 -13.47
C GLN A 141 -28.22 -6.66 -13.19
N ALA A 142 -29.51 -6.72 -12.86
CA ALA A 142 -30.19 -7.97 -12.46
C ALA A 142 -30.01 -9.11 -13.48
N ASP A 143 -30.07 -8.80 -14.77
CA ASP A 143 -29.95 -9.81 -15.85
C ASP A 143 -28.53 -10.40 -15.98
N SER A 144 -27.50 -9.66 -15.54
CA SER A 144 -26.10 -10.10 -15.59
C SER A 144 -25.66 -10.91 -14.36
N ILE A 145 -26.51 -10.99 -13.32
CA ILE A 145 -26.13 -11.58 -12.03
C ILE A 145 -26.91 -12.87 -11.79
N ALA A 146 -26.16 -13.97 -11.65
CA ALA A 146 -26.72 -15.25 -11.22
C ALA A 146 -26.95 -15.23 -9.70
N ILE A 147 -28.02 -14.55 -9.26
CA ILE A 147 -28.34 -14.32 -7.83
C ILE A 147 -28.33 -15.64 -7.04
N ASN A 148 -28.95 -16.69 -7.57
CA ASN A 148 -29.03 -17.99 -6.91
C ASN A 148 -27.65 -18.62 -6.65
N ASP A 149 -26.69 -18.41 -7.55
CA ASP A 149 -25.33 -18.94 -7.38
C ASP A 149 -24.54 -18.12 -6.35
N VAL A 150 -24.74 -16.81 -6.32
CA VAL A 150 -24.16 -15.93 -5.29
C VAL A 150 -24.71 -16.31 -3.92
N VAL A 151 -26.02 -16.51 -3.79
CA VAL A 151 -26.67 -16.95 -2.54
C VAL A 151 -26.11 -18.31 -2.11
N ARG A 152 -26.03 -19.27 -3.04
CA ARG A 152 -25.48 -20.61 -2.75
C ARG A 152 -24.06 -20.55 -2.20
N ASP A 153 -23.19 -19.76 -2.82
CA ASP A 153 -21.81 -19.61 -2.36
C ASP A 153 -21.70 -18.83 -1.06
N THR A 154 -22.58 -17.85 -0.84
CA THR A 154 -22.69 -17.14 0.44
C THR A 154 -23.04 -18.14 1.54
N MET A 155 -24.07 -18.98 1.32
CA MET A 155 -24.52 -19.99 2.27
C MET A 155 -23.45 -21.02 2.63
N ARG A 156 -22.62 -21.40 1.66
CA ARG A 156 -21.50 -22.32 1.89
C ARG A 156 -20.56 -21.79 2.98
N ASN A 157 -20.45 -20.49 3.18
CA ASN A 157 -19.52 -19.89 4.16
C ASN A 157 -20.15 -19.61 5.54
N LEU A 158 -21.41 -20.02 5.75
CA LEU A 158 -22.13 -19.74 6.99
C LEU A 158 -21.95 -20.84 8.04
N TYR A 159 -22.09 -20.48 9.31
CA TYR A 159 -22.01 -21.37 10.47
C TYR A 159 -23.03 -20.95 11.55
N PRO A 160 -23.40 -21.85 12.49
CA PRO A 160 -24.35 -21.53 13.55
C PRO A 160 -23.90 -20.33 14.41
N GLY A 161 -24.81 -19.38 14.68
CA GLY A 161 -24.53 -18.21 15.50
C GLY A 161 -23.76 -17.08 14.79
N ILE A 162 -23.54 -17.20 13.47
CA ILE A 162 -22.82 -16.18 12.68
C ILE A 162 -23.44 -14.79 12.83
N ASN A 163 -22.58 -13.76 12.87
CA ASN A 163 -23.02 -12.38 12.92
C ASN A 163 -23.50 -11.91 11.54
N THR A 164 -24.56 -11.11 11.49
CA THR A 164 -25.04 -10.50 10.24
C THR A 164 -23.98 -9.70 9.46
N ARG A 165 -22.97 -9.13 10.13
CA ARG A 165 -21.82 -8.50 9.45
C ARG A 165 -20.98 -9.50 8.66
N ASP A 166 -20.75 -10.68 9.22
CA ASP A 166 -19.98 -11.75 8.57
C ASP A 166 -20.76 -12.35 7.39
N ILE A 167 -22.10 -12.43 7.49
CA ILE A 167 -22.97 -12.80 6.37
C ILE A 167 -22.80 -11.82 5.21
N ASN A 168 -22.82 -10.52 5.49
CA ASN A 168 -22.64 -9.49 4.46
C ASN A 168 -21.25 -9.59 3.82
N GLN A 169 -20.21 -9.85 4.63
CA GLN A 169 -18.86 -10.06 4.11
C GLN A 169 -18.78 -11.30 3.20
N ALA A 170 -19.44 -12.40 3.57
CA ALA A 170 -19.51 -13.60 2.74
C ALA A 170 -20.19 -13.34 1.39
N ALA A 171 -21.27 -12.53 1.37
CA ALA A 171 -21.95 -12.13 0.13
C ALA A 171 -21.05 -11.27 -0.76
N ILE A 172 -20.34 -10.30 -0.18
CA ILE A 172 -19.36 -9.47 -0.91
C ILE A 172 -18.26 -10.33 -1.53
N LEU A 173 -17.73 -11.31 -0.80
CA LEU A 173 -16.72 -12.23 -1.32
C LEU A 173 -17.27 -13.10 -2.47
N ALA A 174 -18.51 -13.59 -2.36
CA ALA A 174 -19.17 -14.37 -3.40
C ALA A 174 -19.40 -13.55 -4.68
N LEU A 175 -19.77 -12.27 -4.56
CA LEU A 175 -19.87 -11.33 -5.68
C LEU A 175 -18.49 -11.04 -6.29
N ARG A 176 -17.51 -10.72 -5.44
CA ARG A 176 -16.13 -10.39 -5.86
C ARG A 176 -15.48 -11.51 -6.66
N ALA A 177 -15.67 -12.77 -6.25
CA ALA A 177 -15.12 -13.95 -6.93
C ALA A 177 -15.63 -14.11 -8.38
N ARG A 178 -16.68 -13.39 -8.77
CA ARG A 178 -17.28 -13.45 -10.11
C ARG A 178 -16.99 -12.22 -10.98
N ILE A 179 -16.26 -11.23 -10.45
CA ILE A 179 -15.85 -10.04 -11.22
C ILE A 179 -15.03 -10.42 -12.46
N GLU A 180 -14.24 -11.48 -12.37
CA GLU A 180 -13.47 -12.01 -13.51
C GLU A 180 -14.35 -12.59 -14.62
N ARG A 181 -15.59 -13.01 -14.30
CA ARG A 181 -16.53 -13.61 -15.24
C ARG A 181 -17.35 -12.53 -15.93
N ASP A 182 -17.81 -11.54 -15.17
CA ASP A 182 -18.55 -10.39 -15.68
C ASP A 182 -18.27 -9.15 -14.80
N PRO A 183 -17.85 -8.01 -15.39
CA PRO A 183 -17.58 -6.79 -14.64
C PRO A 183 -18.81 -6.21 -13.91
N ALA A 184 -20.05 -6.57 -14.29
CA ALA A 184 -21.27 -6.16 -13.61
C ALA A 184 -21.27 -6.54 -12.12
N TYR A 185 -20.64 -7.66 -11.76
CA TYR A 185 -20.47 -8.07 -10.35
C TYR A 185 -19.70 -7.04 -9.53
N SER A 186 -18.82 -6.25 -10.14
CA SER A 186 -18.07 -5.19 -9.45
C SER A 186 -18.96 -4.04 -9.00
N LEU A 187 -19.97 -3.67 -9.81
CA LEU A 187 -20.95 -2.65 -9.46
C LEU A 187 -21.86 -3.13 -8.34
N VAL A 188 -22.34 -4.38 -8.44
CA VAL A 188 -23.21 -4.97 -7.42
C VAL A 188 -22.48 -5.18 -6.10
N ALA A 189 -21.22 -5.62 -6.13
CA ALA A 189 -20.40 -5.74 -4.92
C ALA A 189 -20.17 -4.38 -4.25
N ALA A 190 -19.90 -3.32 -5.02
CA ALA A 190 -19.77 -1.97 -4.47
C ALA A 190 -21.06 -1.50 -3.80
N ARG A 191 -22.20 -1.70 -4.47
CA ARG A 191 -23.52 -1.32 -3.94
C ARG A 191 -23.89 -2.11 -2.69
N TYR A 192 -23.60 -3.40 -2.65
CA TYR A 192 -23.83 -4.24 -1.48
C TYR A 192 -22.95 -3.81 -0.29
N LEU A 193 -21.68 -3.47 -0.54
CA LEU A 193 -20.77 -2.91 0.47
C LEU A 193 -21.32 -1.58 1.04
N PHE A 194 -21.74 -0.65 0.17
CA PHE A 194 -22.29 0.62 0.62
C PHE A 194 -23.63 0.49 1.35
N ASN A 195 -24.50 -0.44 0.96
CA ASN A 195 -25.71 -0.72 1.74
C ASN A 195 -25.40 -1.24 3.15
N THR A 196 -24.38 -2.10 3.28
CA THR A 196 -23.90 -2.56 4.58
C THR A 196 -23.42 -1.37 5.44
N LEU A 197 -22.67 -0.45 4.80
CA LEU A 197 -22.16 0.78 5.40
C LEU A 197 -23.28 1.75 5.80
N TYR A 198 -24.27 2.01 4.94
CA TYR A 198 -25.41 2.87 5.29
C TYR A 198 -26.11 2.35 6.54
N LYS A 199 -26.35 1.04 6.62
CA LYS A 199 -26.95 0.45 7.81
C LYS A 199 -26.09 0.64 9.06
N ASP A 200 -24.76 0.68 8.94
CA ASP A 200 -23.86 0.91 10.09
C ASP A 200 -23.80 2.39 10.51
N VAL A 201 -23.93 3.32 9.56
CA VAL A 201 -23.75 4.76 9.82
C VAL A 201 -25.07 5.47 10.10
N ILE A 202 -26.13 5.14 9.36
CA ILE A 202 -27.44 5.81 9.42
C ILE A 202 -28.60 4.86 9.76
N GLY A 203 -28.34 3.57 9.98
CA GLY A 203 -29.33 2.61 10.45
C GLY A 203 -30.32 2.07 9.41
N CYS A 204 -30.23 2.50 8.15
CA CYS A 204 -31.10 2.06 7.05
C CYS A 204 -30.30 1.77 5.77
N MET A 205 -30.92 1.07 4.83
CA MET A 205 -30.34 0.72 3.51
C MET A 205 -30.97 1.54 2.39
N GLU A 206 -30.28 1.69 1.24
CA GLU A 206 -30.70 2.58 0.13
C GLU A 206 -32.12 2.29 -0.39
N TYR A 207 -32.56 1.04 -0.29
CA TYR A 207 -33.84 0.56 -0.80
C TYR A 207 -35.01 0.72 0.17
N GLU A 208 -34.77 1.18 1.40
CA GLU A 208 -35.82 1.46 2.37
C GLU A 208 -36.45 2.84 2.12
N ALA A 209 -37.77 2.95 2.26
CA ALA A 209 -38.49 4.22 2.03
C ALA A 209 -38.01 5.37 2.93
N ALA A 210 -37.48 5.05 4.12
CA ALA A 210 -36.94 6.02 5.07
C ALA A 210 -35.55 6.56 4.67
N PHE A 211 -34.87 5.94 3.71
CA PHE A 211 -33.47 6.24 3.38
C PHE A 211 -33.23 7.71 2.99
N PRO A 212 -34.02 8.36 2.11
CA PRO A 212 -33.76 9.75 1.75
C PRO A 212 -33.76 10.69 2.96
N ALA A 213 -34.74 10.54 3.85
CA ALA A 213 -34.85 11.35 5.07
C ALA A 213 -33.73 11.04 6.08
N ALA A 214 -33.41 9.76 6.28
CA ALA A 214 -32.35 9.32 7.18
C ALA A 214 -30.95 9.74 6.69
N HIS A 215 -30.71 9.70 5.37
CA HIS A 215 -29.45 10.15 4.76
C HIS A 215 -29.31 11.68 4.80
N GLU A 216 -30.39 12.44 4.63
CA GLU A 216 -30.33 13.90 4.79
C GLU A 216 -30.07 14.29 6.26
N ALA A 217 -30.86 13.73 7.19
CA ALA A 217 -30.74 14.03 8.62
C ALA A 217 -29.40 13.55 9.23
N GLY A 218 -28.90 12.41 8.77
CA GLY A 218 -27.70 11.77 9.29
C GLY A 218 -26.42 12.56 9.02
N PHE A 219 -26.38 13.40 7.98
CA PHE A 219 -25.19 14.19 7.63
C PHE A 219 -24.80 15.15 8.77
N ALA A 220 -25.75 15.99 9.21
CA ALA A 220 -25.50 16.96 10.27
C ALA A 220 -25.12 16.27 11.59
N GLN A 221 -25.72 15.12 11.89
CA GLN A 221 -25.38 14.33 13.08
C GLN A 221 -23.96 13.75 12.98
N SER A 222 -23.56 13.26 11.80
CA SER A 222 -22.21 12.75 11.55
C SER A 222 -21.15 13.81 11.78
N VAL A 223 -21.34 15.03 11.22
CA VAL A 223 -20.41 16.15 11.42
C VAL A 223 -20.30 16.51 12.90
N LYS A 224 -21.44 16.66 13.61
CA LYS A 224 -21.45 16.94 15.05
C LYS A 224 -20.71 15.87 15.87
N ARG A 225 -20.93 14.59 15.56
CA ARG A 225 -20.21 13.48 16.22
C ARG A 225 -18.71 13.51 15.92
N GLY A 226 -18.33 13.81 14.68
CA GLY A 226 -16.92 13.92 14.28
C GLY A 226 -16.20 15.07 14.99
N VAL A 227 -16.86 16.22 15.16
CA VAL A 227 -16.32 17.36 15.92
C VAL A 227 -16.23 17.02 17.40
N ALA A 228 -17.28 16.44 18.00
CA ALA A 228 -17.28 16.03 19.40
C ALA A 228 -16.20 14.98 19.72
N ALA A 229 -15.90 14.10 18.77
CA ALA A 229 -14.81 13.11 18.89
C ALA A 229 -13.40 13.71 18.63
N GLY A 230 -13.29 15.01 18.40
CA GLY A 230 -12.02 15.70 18.08
C GLY A 230 -11.43 15.32 16.72
N ARG A 231 -12.22 14.70 15.84
CA ARG A 231 -11.78 14.22 14.52
C ARG A 231 -11.99 15.24 13.41
N LEU A 232 -12.98 16.12 13.56
CA LEU A 232 -13.32 17.18 12.60
C LEU A 232 -13.08 18.56 13.19
N ASP A 233 -12.73 19.51 12.32
CA ASP A 233 -12.57 20.92 12.68
C ASP A 233 -13.91 21.50 13.12
N ALA A 234 -13.93 22.18 14.27
CA ALA A 234 -15.14 22.76 14.84
C ALA A 234 -15.81 23.80 13.91
N ARG A 235 -15.03 24.47 13.05
CA ARG A 235 -15.54 25.45 12.09
C ARG A 235 -16.46 24.84 11.03
N LEU A 236 -16.43 23.51 10.85
CA LEU A 236 -17.42 22.84 9.98
C LEU A 236 -18.87 23.02 10.48
N LEU A 237 -19.06 23.30 11.78
CA LEU A 237 -20.39 23.58 12.34
C LEU A 237 -20.92 24.98 12.01
N GLU A 238 -20.07 25.87 11.48
CA GLU A 238 -20.47 27.21 11.06
C GLU A 238 -21.17 27.21 9.69
N PHE A 239 -21.17 26.09 8.96
CA PHE A 239 -21.92 25.94 7.73
C PHE A 239 -23.41 25.68 8.03
N ASP A 240 -24.28 26.07 7.09
CA ASP A 240 -25.66 25.56 7.10
C ASP A 240 -25.69 24.09 6.66
N LEU A 241 -25.52 23.19 7.63
CA LEU A 241 -25.50 21.74 7.40
C LEU A 241 -26.83 21.21 6.84
N ALA A 242 -27.96 21.85 7.17
CA ALA A 242 -29.26 21.44 6.67
C ALA A 242 -29.41 21.80 5.18
N TYR A 243 -28.98 23.01 4.80
CA TYR A 243 -28.90 23.41 3.39
C TYR A 243 -27.97 22.51 2.58
N LEU A 244 -26.78 22.20 3.10
CA LEU A 244 -25.82 21.32 2.42
C LEU A 244 -26.34 19.88 2.29
N ALA A 245 -26.99 19.34 3.34
CA ALA A 245 -27.52 17.99 3.32
C ALA A 245 -28.54 17.75 2.19
N ARG A 246 -29.39 18.74 1.89
CA ARG A 246 -30.37 18.68 0.78
C ARG A 246 -29.73 18.54 -0.61
N HIS A 247 -28.45 18.89 -0.73
CA HIS A 247 -27.72 18.78 -2.00
C HIS A 247 -27.08 17.41 -2.21
N LEU A 248 -27.02 16.55 -1.18
CA LEU A 248 -26.49 15.20 -1.28
C LEU A 248 -27.24 14.39 -2.35
N LYS A 249 -26.49 13.64 -3.16
CA LYS A 249 -26.98 12.79 -4.25
C LYS A 249 -26.52 11.34 -4.05
N PRO A 250 -27.18 10.55 -3.16
CA PRO A 250 -26.82 9.15 -2.91
C PRO A 250 -26.71 8.28 -4.17
N LYS A 251 -27.50 8.58 -5.21
CA LYS A 251 -27.42 7.88 -6.51
C LYS A 251 -26.02 7.91 -7.13
N ARG A 252 -25.16 8.87 -6.79
CA ARG A 252 -23.77 8.95 -7.27
C ARG A 252 -22.89 7.84 -6.68
N ASP A 253 -23.31 7.17 -5.61
CA ASP A 253 -22.59 6.00 -5.07
C ASP A 253 -22.61 4.82 -6.04
N ARG A 254 -23.52 4.81 -7.01
CA ARG A 254 -23.57 3.82 -8.11
C ARG A 254 -22.47 4.00 -9.16
N LEU A 255 -21.71 5.10 -9.10
CA LEU A 255 -20.55 5.30 -9.98
C LEU A 255 -19.34 4.45 -9.57
N PHE A 256 -19.34 3.86 -8.38
CA PHE A 256 -18.21 3.10 -7.87
C PHE A 256 -18.21 1.66 -8.34
N HIS A 257 -17.04 1.22 -8.81
CA HIS A 257 -16.67 -0.19 -8.86
C HIS A 257 -16.14 -0.65 -7.49
N TYR A 258 -16.17 -1.96 -7.26
CA TYR A 258 -15.85 -2.55 -5.96
C TYR A 258 -14.49 -2.12 -5.40
N LEU A 259 -13.44 -2.07 -6.23
CA LEU A 259 -12.09 -1.69 -5.77
C LEU A 259 -12.05 -0.25 -5.22
N GLY A 260 -12.77 0.67 -5.86
CA GLY A 260 -12.87 2.06 -5.42
C GLY A 260 -13.65 2.17 -4.11
N ALA A 261 -14.80 1.50 -4.04
CA ALA A 261 -15.63 1.45 -2.84
C ALA A 261 -14.88 0.86 -1.64
N GLN A 262 -14.22 -0.29 -1.83
CA GLN A 262 -13.42 -0.95 -0.81
C GLN A 262 -12.25 -0.07 -0.35
N THR A 263 -11.57 0.61 -1.28
CA THR A 263 -10.48 1.53 -0.95
C THR A 263 -10.96 2.67 -0.05
N LEU A 264 -12.12 3.26 -0.33
CA LEU A 264 -12.69 4.31 0.51
C LEU A 264 -13.08 3.78 1.90
N TYR A 265 -13.74 2.62 1.94
CA TYR A 265 -14.18 1.97 3.17
C TYR A 265 -13.02 1.61 4.12
N ASP A 266 -11.96 1.02 3.57
CA ASP A 266 -10.82 0.54 4.36
C ASP A 266 -9.98 1.70 4.90
N ARG A 267 -9.85 2.78 4.12
CA ARG A 267 -8.82 3.79 4.40
C ARG A 267 -9.35 5.19 4.63
N TYR A 268 -10.37 5.65 3.90
CA TYR A 268 -10.70 7.07 3.79
C TYR A 268 -11.89 7.52 4.63
N PHE A 269 -12.92 6.68 4.80
CA PHE A 269 -14.07 7.06 5.62
C PHE A 269 -13.67 7.29 7.07
N LEU A 270 -14.18 8.40 7.62
CA LEU A 270 -13.87 8.79 8.98
C LEU A 270 -14.39 7.75 9.97
N ARG A 271 -13.55 7.44 10.95
CA ARG A 271 -13.89 6.61 12.11
C ARG A 271 -13.67 7.43 13.38
N ASN A 272 -14.46 7.20 14.42
CA ASN A 272 -14.16 7.73 15.75
C ASN A 272 -12.95 7.02 16.37
N LEU A 273 -12.64 7.34 17.63
CA LEU A 273 -11.51 6.73 18.35
C LEU A 273 -11.76 5.24 18.61
N GLU A 274 -13.03 4.85 18.75
CA GLU A 274 -13.51 3.47 18.94
C GLU A 274 -13.64 2.69 17.61
N GLN A 275 -13.09 3.20 16.50
CA GLN A 275 -13.10 2.60 15.16
C GLN A 275 -14.48 2.44 14.48
N GLN A 276 -15.52 3.05 15.05
CA GLN A 276 -16.85 3.11 14.46
C GLN A 276 -16.87 4.08 13.29
N LEU A 277 -17.48 3.67 12.18
CA LEU A 277 -17.64 4.50 10.99
C LEU A 277 -18.61 5.66 11.24
N LEU A 278 -18.23 6.84 10.75
CA LEU A 278 -19.03 8.05 10.85
C LEU A 278 -19.57 8.50 9.47
N GLU A 279 -19.03 7.97 8.36
CA GLU A 279 -19.30 8.50 7.03
C GLU A 279 -19.89 7.48 6.07
N THR A 280 -20.83 7.98 5.26
CA THR A 280 -21.22 7.39 3.98
C THR A 280 -20.36 8.01 2.86
N PRO A 281 -20.36 7.48 1.63
CA PRO A 281 -19.52 8.03 0.57
C PRO A 281 -19.90 9.47 0.20
N GLN A 282 -21.19 9.81 0.21
CA GLN A 282 -21.62 11.18 -0.05
C GLN A 282 -21.26 12.14 1.10
N TYR A 283 -21.31 11.69 2.35
CA TYR A 283 -20.84 12.50 3.49
C TYR A 283 -19.34 12.78 3.40
N PHE A 284 -18.56 11.77 3.01
CA PHE A 284 -17.13 11.89 2.77
C PHE A 284 -16.83 12.99 1.72
N TRP A 285 -17.50 12.96 0.57
CA TRP A 285 -17.30 13.96 -0.47
C TRP A 285 -17.68 15.37 0.01
N LEU A 286 -18.80 15.50 0.71
CA LEU A 286 -19.26 16.79 1.20
C LEU A 286 -18.38 17.34 2.33
N ARG A 287 -17.87 16.49 3.24
CA ARG A 287 -16.85 16.90 4.22
C ARG A 287 -15.62 17.48 3.54
N VAL A 288 -15.07 16.77 2.54
CA VAL A 288 -13.88 17.23 1.82
C VAL A 288 -14.16 18.58 1.16
N ALA A 289 -15.35 18.75 0.59
CA ALA A 289 -15.78 20.00 -0.05
C ALA A 289 -15.92 21.16 0.94
N MET A 290 -16.51 20.91 2.11
CA MET A 290 -16.62 21.90 3.19
C MET A 290 -15.26 22.31 3.71
N GLY A 291 -14.36 21.34 3.95
CA GLY A 291 -13.00 21.63 4.42
C GLY A 291 -12.21 22.50 3.45
N LEU A 292 -12.41 22.32 2.14
CA LEU A 292 -11.77 23.14 1.09
C LEU A 292 -12.39 24.53 0.93
N SER A 293 -13.60 24.76 1.43
CA SER A 293 -14.35 26.01 1.24
C SER A 293 -14.52 26.82 2.53
N LEU A 294 -13.87 26.43 3.63
CA LEU A 294 -13.99 27.08 4.94
C LEU A 294 -13.79 28.60 4.91
N ASN A 295 -12.86 29.09 4.08
CA ASN A 295 -12.50 30.50 4.00
C ASN A 295 -13.08 31.20 2.75
N GLU A 296 -13.99 30.55 2.03
CA GLU A 296 -14.68 31.15 0.88
C GLU A 296 -15.76 32.13 1.32
N SER A 297 -15.92 33.24 0.59
CA SER A 297 -16.93 34.27 0.90
C SER A 297 -18.37 33.73 0.86
N ALA A 298 -18.63 32.77 -0.04
CA ALA A 298 -19.88 32.03 -0.15
C ALA A 298 -19.63 30.53 0.05
N LYS A 299 -19.17 30.17 1.25
CA LYS A 299 -18.67 28.83 1.58
C LYS A 299 -19.65 27.70 1.25
N GLU A 300 -20.95 27.84 1.51
CA GLU A 300 -21.94 26.80 1.18
C GLU A 300 -22.04 26.57 -0.32
N LYS A 301 -22.08 27.66 -1.11
CA LYS A 301 -22.13 27.57 -2.58
C LYS A 301 -20.88 26.89 -3.13
N ARG A 302 -19.70 27.25 -2.62
CA ARG A 302 -18.43 26.64 -3.03
C ARG A 302 -18.31 25.18 -2.60
N ALA A 303 -18.76 24.84 -1.39
CA ALA A 303 -18.83 23.45 -0.95
C ALA A 303 -19.69 22.60 -1.90
N ILE A 304 -20.85 23.11 -2.34
CA ILE A 304 -21.70 22.40 -3.30
C ILE A 304 -21.01 22.24 -4.65
N GLU A 305 -20.37 23.28 -5.19
CA GLU A 305 -19.63 23.20 -6.46
C GLU A 305 -18.51 22.15 -6.39
N PHE A 306 -17.69 22.18 -5.34
CA PHE A 306 -16.62 21.20 -5.13
C PHE A 306 -17.16 19.78 -4.94
N TYR A 307 -18.21 19.62 -4.14
CA TYR A 307 -18.91 18.36 -3.95
C TYR A 307 -19.44 17.80 -5.28
N ASP A 308 -20.03 18.64 -6.12
CA ASP A 308 -20.63 18.24 -7.39
C ASP A 308 -19.61 17.75 -8.41
N VAL A 309 -18.40 18.31 -8.39
CA VAL A 309 -17.28 17.86 -9.22
C VAL A 309 -16.72 16.54 -8.69
N MET A 310 -16.46 16.46 -7.38
CA MET A 310 -15.83 15.29 -6.76
C MET A 310 -16.74 14.06 -6.73
N SER A 311 -17.99 14.20 -6.29
CA SER A 311 -18.92 13.07 -6.18
C SER A 311 -19.42 12.55 -7.54
N ARG A 312 -19.24 13.33 -8.62
CA ARG A 312 -19.41 12.84 -10.01
C ARG A 312 -18.13 12.20 -10.58
N LEU A 313 -17.07 12.11 -9.78
CA LEU A 313 -15.75 11.60 -10.16
C LEU A 313 -15.12 12.37 -11.35
N ARG A 314 -15.50 13.63 -11.57
CA ARG A 314 -14.91 14.48 -12.63
C ARG A 314 -13.53 15.00 -12.27
N TYR A 315 -13.26 15.14 -10.99
CA TYR A 315 -11.95 15.41 -10.42
C TYR A 315 -11.89 14.82 -9.02
N VAL A 316 -10.77 14.20 -8.68
CA VAL A 316 -10.52 13.65 -7.36
C VAL A 316 -9.22 14.27 -6.85
N PRO A 317 -9.24 15.02 -5.73
CA PRO A 317 -8.03 15.63 -5.21
C PRO A 317 -7.06 14.57 -4.69
N SER A 318 -5.84 15.00 -4.40
CA SER A 318 -4.79 14.12 -3.92
C SER A 318 -5.19 13.41 -2.61
N THR A 319 -4.56 12.24 -2.38
CA THR A 319 -4.76 11.44 -1.17
C THR A 319 -4.72 12.24 0.15
N PRO A 320 -3.73 13.12 0.43
CA PRO A 320 -3.72 13.91 1.68
C PRO A 320 -4.93 14.84 1.79
N THR A 321 -5.36 15.48 0.70
CA THR A 321 -6.57 16.32 0.72
C THR A 321 -7.81 15.50 1.08
N LEU A 322 -7.98 14.31 0.50
CA LEU A 322 -9.08 13.41 0.83
C LEU A 322 -9.08 12.94 2.30
N PHE A 323 -7.90 12.63 2.85
CA PHE A 323 -7.76 12.20 4.24
C PHE A 323 -7.99 13.32 5.25
N HIS A 324 -7.48 14.52 4.95
CA HIS A 324 -7.29 15.54 5.97
C HIS A 324 -8.23 16.74 5.82
N SER A 325 -8.86 16.95 4.65
CA SER A 325 -9.80 18.06 4.48
C SER A 325 -10.98 17.94 5.45
N GLY A 326 -11.26 19.02 6.18
CA GLY A 326 -12.30 19.10 7.21
C GLY A 326 -11.93 18.43 8.55
N THR A 327 -10.75 17.81 8.65
CA THR A 327 -10.29 17.23 9.93
C THR A 327 -9.67 18.30 10.83
N SER A 328 -9.53 18.00 12.12
CA SER A 328 -8.92 18.92 13.11
C SER A 328 -7.46 19.29 12.81
N HIS A 329 -6.76 18.51 11.97
CA HIS A 329 -5.40 18.79 11.54
C HIS A 329 -5.27 18.57 10.03
N PRO A 330 -5.64 19.58 9.21
CA PRO A 330 -5.80 19.41 7.78
C PRO A 330 -4.46 19.48 7.00
N GLN A 331 -3.63 18.45 7.12
CA GLN A 331 -2.41 18.30 6.29
C GLN A 331 -2.76 17.88 4.85
N MET A 332 -3.21 18.82 4.04
CA MET A 332 -3.76 18.54 2.70
C MET A 332 -2.71 18.38 1.61
N SER A 333 -1.45 18.72 1.89
CA SER A 333 -0.29 18.53 1.02
C SER A 333 0.64 17.49 1.61
N SER A 334 1.30 16.70 0.76
CA SER A 334 2.17 15.62 1.23
C SER A 334 3.41 15.40 0.38
N CYS A 335 3.84 16.38 -0.41
CA CYS A 335 5.05 16.29 -1.23
C CYS A 335 5.91 17.49 -0.87
N TYR A 336 7.13 17.24 -0.39
CA TYR A 336 8.03 18.29 0.08
C TYR A 336 9.41 18.08 -0.52
N LEU A 337 10.07 19.19 -0.82
CA LEU A 337 11.42 19.24 -1.35
C LEU A 337 12.28 20.03 -0.37
N THR A 338 13.49 19.54 -0.10
CA THR A 338 14.47 20.22 0.75
C THR A 338 15.84 20.17 0.09
N SER A 339 16.62 21.25 0.14
CA SER A 339 18.05 21.21 -0.18
C SER A 339 18.86 21.25 1.10
N VAL A 340 19.88 20.39 1.20
CA VAL A 340 20.72 20.26 2.39
C VAL A 340 22.05 20.98 2.14
N THR A 341 22.32 22.03 2.92
CA THR A 341 23.62 22.73 2.87
C THR A 341 24.71 21.97 3.61
N ASP A 342 25.96 22.22 3.24
CA ASP A 342 27.18 21.62 3.80
C ASP A 342 27.55 22.13 5.21
N ASP A 343 26.62 21.96 6.15
CA ASP A 343 26.77 22.30 7.57
C ASP A 343 26.12 21.21 8.44
N LEU A 344 26.83 20.74 9.47
CA LEU A 344 26.35 19.65 10.31
C LEU A 344 25.04 19.98 11.04
N GLY A 345 24.90 21.23 11.51
CA GLY A 345 23.67 21.69 12.14
C GLY A 345 22.49 21.68 11.17
N HIS A 346 22.71 22.16 9.94
CA HIS A 346 21.69 22.17 8.90
C HIS A 346 21.32 20.76 8.39
N ILE A 347 22.30 19.85 8.27
CA ILE A 347 22.06 18.44 7.93
C ILE A 347 21.08 17.80 8.93
N PHE A 348 21.35 17.93 10.23
CA PHE A 348 20.50 17.34 11.26
C PHE A 348 19.17 18.10 11.45
N LYS A 349 19.13 19.41 11.18
CA LYS A 349 17.88 20.16 11.08
C LYS A 349 16.99 19.60 9.97
N CYS A 350 17.52 19.42 8.76
CA CYS A 350 16.77 18.86 7.62
C CYS A 350 16.26 17.44 7.92
N LEU A 351 17.06 16.59 8.57
CA LEU A 351 16.61 15.29 9.04
C LEU A 351 15.42 15.39 10.02
N GLY A 352 15.48 16.33 10.97
CA GLY A 352 14.40 16.60 11.90
C GLY A 352 13.13 17.10 11.20
N ASP A 353 13.26 18.04 10.26
CA ASP A 353 12.16 18.57 9.46
C ASP A 353 11.51 17.46 8.62
N ASN A 354 12.33 16.65 7.96
CA ASN A 354 11.90 15.48 7.19
C ASN A 354 11.10 14.48 8.04
N ALA A 355 11.52 14.23 9.28
CA ALA A 355 10.78 13.38 10.20
C ALA A 355 9.39 13.96 10.54
N GLN A 356 9.30 15.28 10.79
CA GLN A 356 8.02 15.94 11.06
C GLN A 356 7.09 15.94 9.84
N LEU A 357 7.63 16.20 8.65
CA LEU A 357 6.87 16.17 7.40
C LEU A 357 6.35 14.76 7.08
N SER A 358 7.17 13.73 7.34
CA SER A 358 6.79 12.33 7.13
C SER A 358 5.69 11.85 8.08
N LYS A 359 5.63 12.40 9.31
CA LYS A 359 4.62 12.03 10.33
C LYS A 359 3.18 12.08 9.77
N TRP A 360 2.88 13.10 8.96
CA TRP A 360 1.53 13.38 8.44
C TRP A 360 1.39 13.12 6.94
N SER A 361 1.86 11.95 6.49
CA SER A 361 1.78 11.48 5.11
C SER A 361 2.79 12.06 4.11
N GLY A 362 3.71 12.93 4.52
CA GLY A 362 4.70 13.53 3.62
C GLY A 362 5.59 12.50 2.93
N GLY A 363 5.64 12.52 1.59
CA GLY A 363 6.75 12.01 0.81
C GLY A 363 7.78 13.12 0.62
N LEU A 364 9.04 12.74 0.62
CA LEU A 364 10.17 13.68 0.67
C LEU A 364 11.08 13.51 -0.53
N SER A 365 11.54 14.64 -1.06
CA SER A 365 12.69 14.72 -1.94
C SER A 365 13.76 15.58 -1.27
N ASN A 366 14.99 15.09 -1.23
CA ASN A 366 16.11 15.80 -0.64
C ASN A 366 17.22 15.96 -1.67
N ASP A 367 17.63 17.19 -1.95
CA ASP A 367 18.88 17.46 -2.64
C ASP A 367 20.06 17.39 -1.65
N TRP A 368 21.06 16.58 -2.00
CA TRP A 368 22.29 16.35 -1.22
C TRP A 368 23.55 16.81 -1.96
N SER A 369 23.41 17.49 -3.11
CA SER A 369 24.52 17.81 -4.01
C SER A 369 25.50 18.82 -3.43
N ASN A 370 25.10 19.60 -2.43
CA ASN A 370 25.96 20.58 -1.76
C ASN A 370 26.92 19.96 -0.73
N ILE A 371 26.66 18.75 -0.25
CA ILE A 371 27.44 18.15 0.83
C ILE A 371 28.84 17.77 0.33
N ARG A 372 29.89 18.19 1.04
CA ARG A 372 31.26 17.89 0.60
C ARG A 372 31.55 16.39 0.53
N ALA A 373 32.32 16.00 -0.46
CA ALA A 373 32.54 14.61 -0.79
C ALA A 373 33.58 13.92 0.11
N THR A 374 33.73 12.61 -0.08
CA THR A 374 34.72 11.80 0.62
C THR A 374 36.14 12.32 0.38
N GLY A 375 36.89 12.52 1.45
CA GLY A 375 38.27 13.04 1.42
C GLY A 375 38.38 14.56 1.48
N ALA A 376 37.28 15.31 1.34
CA ALA A 376 37.29 16.78 1.46
C ALA A 376 37.66 17.21 2.89
N LEU A 377 38.47 18.25 3.04
CA LEU A 377 38.99 18.67 4.35
C LEU A 377 37.89 19.33 5.19
N ILE A 378 37.70 18.85 6.42
CA ILE A 378 36.89 19.52 7.43
C ILE A 378 37.81 20.41 8.27
N LYS A 379 37.79 21.72 8.01
CA LYS A 379 38.74 22.68 8.60
C LYS A 379 38.74 22.70 10.14
N SER A 380 37.58 22.53 10.77
CA SER A 380 37.42 22.60 12.23
C SER A 380 38.03 21.41 12.96
N THR A 381 38.05 20.23 12.33
CA THR A 381 38.52 18.98 12.93
C THR A 381 39.81 18.45 12.29
N ASN A 382 40.26 19.08 11.19
CA ASN A 382 41.44 18.73 10.41
C ASN A 382 41.47 17.26 9.96
N VAL A 383 40.30 16.72 9.59
CA VAL A 383 40.14 15.36 9.05
C VAL A 383 39.38 15.39 7.73
N GLY A 384 39.53 14.33 6.93
CA GLY A 384 38.78 14.15 5.69
C GLY A 384 37.33 13.74 5.96
N SER A 385 36.39 14.35 5.24
CA SER A 385 34.98 13.95 5.19
C SER A 385 34.83 12.51 4.72
N GLN A 386 33.78 11.83 5.20
CA GLN A 386 33.38 10.51 4.73
C GLN A 386 32.32 10.57 3.62
N GLY A 387 32.06 11.78 3.11
CA GLY A 387 31.12 12.02 2.01
C GLY A 387 29.66 11.90 2.41
N VAL A 388 28.81 11.78 1.39
CA VAL A 388 27.34 11.78 1.57
C VAL A 388 26.80 10.48 2.15
N VAL A 389 27.42 9.35 1.84
CA VAL A 389 26.88 8.00 2.10
C VAL A 389 26.54 7.74 3.57
N PRO A 390 27.40 8.07 4.56
CA PRO A 390 27.07 7.86 5.97
C PRO A 390 25.83 8.65 6.43
N PHE A 391 25.65 9.88 5.94
CA PHE A 391 24.47 10.68 6.26
C PHE A 391 23.22 10.10 5.60
N LEU A 392 23.33 9.61 4.36
CA LEU A 392 22.23 8.94 3.67
C LEU A 392 21.78 7.65 4.39
N LYS A 393 22.67 6.94 5.11
CA LYS A 393 22.28 5.82 5.98
C LYS A 393 21.40 6.26 7.16
N ILE A 394 21.61 7.48 7.67
CA ILE A 394 20.74 8.06 8.72
C ILE A 394 19.37 8.42 8.11
N VAL A 395 19.34 8.99 6.91
CA VAL A 395 18.09 9.24 6.15
C VAL A 395 17.31 7.94 5.97
N ASP A 396 17.99 6.86 5.60
CA ASP A 396 17.42 5.53 5.40
C ASP A 396 16.76 5.00 6.66
N THR A 397 17.50 5.01 7.76
CA THR A 397 17.01 4.56 9.06
C THR A 397 15.82 5.39 9.53
N THR A 398 15.87 6.71 9.32
CA THR A 398 14.76 7.63 9.66
C THR A 398 13.52 7.34 8.81
N THR A 399 13.70 7.10 7.52
CA THR A 399 12.61 6.78 6.58
C THR A 399 11.93 5.47 6.95
N ALA A 400 12.71 4.44 7.31
CA ALA A 400 12.20 3.14 7.75
C ALA A 400 11.44 3.22 9.09
N ALA A 401 11.87 4.10 10.00
CA ALA A 401 11.25 4.24 11.31
C ALA A 401 9.85 4.89 11.28
N ILE A 402 9.51 5.64 10.22
CA ILE A 402 8.29 6.45 10.17
C ILE A 402 7.24 5.83 9.25
N ASN A 403 6.08 5.49 9.83
CA ASN A 403 4.88 5.13 9.07
C ASN A 403 4.01 6.37 8.83
N ARG A 404 3.95 6.81 7.56
CA ARG A 404 3.15 7.93 7.06
C ARG A 404 1.68 7.82 7.46
N SER A 405 1.26 8.65 8.40
CA SER A 405 -0.08 8.67 9.02
C SER A 405 -0.58 7.30 9.50
N GLY A 406 0.34 6.41 9.88
CA GLY A 406 0.02 5.04 10.30
C GLY A 406 -0.61 4.16 9.20
N LYS A 407 -0.59 4.60 7.93
CA LYS A 407 -1.27 3.91 6.81
C LYS A 407 -0.33 3.42 5.72
N ARG A 408 0.84 4.05 5.56
CA ARG A 408 1.83 3.70 4.51
C ARG A 408 3.25 3.81 5.08
N ARG A 409 4.19 3.05 4.50
CA ARG A 409 5.61 3.21 4.81
C ARG A 409 6.11 4.60 4.41
N GLY A 410 7.10 5.12 5.14
CA GLY A 410 7.89 6.28 4.76
C GLY A 410 8.45 6.16 3.35
N ALA A 411 8.62 7.29 2.68
CA ALA A 411 9.25 7.31 1.36
C ALA A 411 10.01 8.62 1.18
N THR A 412 11.32 8.50 1.00
CA THR A 412 12.24 9.59 0.74
C THR A 412 12.99 9.29 -0.55
N CYS A 413 13.19 10.30 -1.40
CA CYS A 413 14.07 10.24 -2.54
C CYS A 413 15.23 11.22 -2.32
N VAL A 414 16.47 10.78 -2.51
CA VAL A 414 17.65 11.63 -2.41
C VAL A 414 18.22 11.86 -3.80
N TYR A 415 18.62 13.10 -4.07
CA TYR A 415 19.17 13.54 -5.35
C TYR A 415 20.65 13.90 -5.21
N LEU A 416 21.42 13.54 -6.24
CA LEU A 416 22.84 13.90 -6.33
C LEU A 416 23.20 14.28 -7.78
N GLU A 417 23.93 15.38 -7.94
CA GLU A 417 24.42 15.80 -9.25
C GLU A 417 25.51 14.88 -9.82
N THR A 418 25.53 14.77 -11.15
CA THR A 418 26.35 13.77 -11.85
C THR A 418 27.86 14.05 -11.82
N TRP A 419 28.27 15.28 -11.51
CA TRP A 419 29.68 15.63 -11.28
C TRP A 419 30.12 15.47 -9.82
N HIS A 420 29.21 15.10 -8.91
CA HIS A 420 29.58 14.93 -7.52
C HIS A 420 30.62 13.81 -7.35
N TYR A 421 31.68 14.05 -6.58
CA TYR A 421 32.78 13.08 -6.42
C TYR A 421 32.33 11.71 -5.87
N ASP A 422 31.35 11.70 -4.96
CA ASP A 422 30.75 10.45 -4.43
C ASP A 422 29.73 9.78 -5.39
N ILE A 423 29.56 10.24 -6.64
CA ILE A 423 28.48 9.75 -7.50
C ILE A 423 28.54 8.25 -7.74
N GLU A 424 29.73 7.68 -7.94
CA GLU A 424 29.88 6.25 -8.22
C GLU A 424 29.42 5.36 -7.07
N ASP A 425 29.56 5.82 -5.83
CA ASP A 425 29.09 5.14 -4.63
C ASP A 425 27.58 5.33 -4.46
N PHE A 426 27.09 6.53 -4.76
CA PHE A 426 25.66 6.85 -4.77
C PHE A 426 24.86 5.93 -5.71
N LEU A 427 25.41 5.62 -6.90
CA LEU A 427 24.79 4.70 -7.85
C LEU A 427 24.58 3.29 -7.27
N GLU A 428 25.35 2.88 -6.26
CA GLU A 428 25.35 1.52 -5.74
C GLU A 428 24.53 1.35 -4.44
N LEU A 429 23.94 2.43 -3.92
CA LEU A 429 23.24 2.45 -2.63
C LEU A 429 22.10 1.42 -2.53
N ARG A 430 21.52 1.01 -3.68
CA ARG A 430 20.39 0.08 -3.77
C ARG A 430 20.75 -1.34 -4.17
N LYS A 431 22.04 -1.68 -4.26
CA LYS A 431 22.47 -3.07 -4.48
C LYS A 431 22.07 -3.95 -3.30
N ASN A 432 21.64 -5.18 -3.58
CA ASN A 432 21.27 -6.16 -2.55
C ASN A 432 22.48 -6.82 -1.85
N THR A 433 23.69 -6.68 -2.42
CA THR A 433 24.91 -7.30 -1.90
C THR A 433 26.04 -6.26 -1.74
N GLY A 434 27.05 -6.62 -0.97
CA GLY A 434 28.20 -5.76 -0.62
C GLY A 434 28.16 -5.31 0.85
N ASP A 435 28.92 -4.27 1.18
CA ASP A 435 28.96 -3.72 2.54
C ASP A 435 27.68 -2.95 2.87
N ASP A 436 26.91 -3.43 3.84
CA ASP A 436 25.64 -2.84 4.27
C ASP A 436 25.77 -1.39 4.77
N ARG A 437 26.95 -1.02 5.28
CA ARG A 437 27.25 0.36 5.70
C ARG A 437 27.16 1.36 4.55
N ARG A 438 27.19 0.87 3.31
CA ARG A 438 27.13 1.66 2.07
C ARG A 438 25.85 1.36 1.28
N ARG A 439 24.77 0.94 1.97
CA ARG A 439 23.46 0.65 1.38
C ARG A 439 22.35 1.40 2.08
N THR A 440 21.35 1.81 1.31
CA THR A 440 20.15 2.50 1.79
C THR A 440 18.92 1.84 1.16
N HIS A 441 18.42 0.76 1.76
CA HIS A 441 17.39 -0.09 1.15
C HIS A 441 15.98 0.54 1.18
N ASP A 442 15.74 1.45 2.12
CA ASP A 442 14.45 2.09 2.38
C ASP A 442 14.35 3.50 1.73
N THR A 443 15.46 4.02 1.20
CA THR A 443 15.55 5.32 0.53
C THR A 443 15.64 5.16 -0.98
N ASN A 444 14.88 5.95 -1.73
CA ASN A 444 15.02 6.02 -3.19
C ASN A 444 16.13 6.99 -3.56
N THR A 445 16.76 6.79 -4.71
CA THR A 445 17.84 7.66 -5.20
C THR A 445 17.52 8.14 -6.61
N ALA A 446 17.95 9.35 -6.94
CA ALA A 446 17.83 9.93 -8.27
C ALA A 446 19.10 10.71 -8.66
N ASN A 447 19.49 10.60 -9.92
CA ASN A 447 20.54 11.39 -10.53
C ASN A 447 19.98 12.72 -11.04
N TRP A 448 20.58 13.84 -10.63
CA TRP A 448 20.31 15.18 -11.18
C TRP A 448 21.35 15.48 -12.28
N ILE A 449 20.94 15.33 -13.54
CA ILE A 449 21.87 15.27 -14.68
C ILE A 449 21.89 16.60 -15.41
N PRO A 450 23.04 17.32 -15.47
CA PRO A 450 23.19 18.47 -16.35
C PRO A 450 23.31 18.00 -17.81
N ASP A 451 22.78 18.79 -18.75
CA ASP A 451 22.81 18.53 -20.19
C ASP A 451 24.26 18.37 -20.69
N LEU A 452 25.21 19.09 -20.08
CA LEU A 452 26.64 18.95 -20.41
C LEU A 452 27.11 17.51 -20.28
N PHE A 453 26.69 16.78 -19.24
CA PHE A 453 27.08 15.38 -19.08
C PHE A 453 26.61 14.56 -20.29
N MET A 454 25.36 14.75 -20.74
CA MET A 454 24.81 14.07 -21.91
C MET A 454 25.54 14.46 -23.20
N LYS A 455 25.90 15.75 -23.37
CA LYS A 455 26.75 16.21 -24.48
C LYS A 455 28.10 15.47 -24.47
N ARG A 456 28.72 15.27 -23.30
CA ARG A 456 30.00 14.54 -23.14
C ARG A 456 29.84 13.04 -23.44
N VAL A 457 28.73 12.41 -23.04
CA VAL A 457 28.41 11.01 -23.37
C VAL A 457 28.33 10.81 -24.89
N LEU A 458 27.57 11.67 -25.58
CA LEU A 458 27.40 11.59 -27.04
C LEU A 458 28.74 11.76 -27.77
N ALA A 459 29.52 12.76 -27.37
CA ALA A 459 30.81 13.09 -27.97
C ALA A 459 31.99 12.19 -27.49
N ASP A 460 31.74 11.20 -26.64
CA ASP A 460 32.77 10.33 -26.04
C ASP A 460 33.90 11.09 -25.34
N LYS A 461 33.55 12.17 -24.65
CA LYS A 461 34.48 13.06 -23.95
C LYS A 461 34.67 12.66 -22.48
N PRO A 462 35.77 13.11 -21.84
CA PRO A 462 35.93 12.96 -20.41
C PRO A 462 34.88 13.75 -19.61
N TRP A 463 34.68 13.30 -18.39
CA TRP A 463 33.87 13.90 -17.34
C TRP A 463 34.69 13.93 -16.05
N THR A 464 34.62 15.04 -15.32
CA THR A 464 35.41 15.30 -14.12
C THR A 464 34.45 15.44 -12.94
N LEU A 465 34.74 14.68 -11.90
CA LEU A 465 34.02 14.71 -10.65
C LEU A 465 34.74 15.64 -9.66
N PHE A 466 33.97 16.40 -8.90
CA PHE A 466 34.44 17.41 -7.95
C PHE A 466 33.78 17.26 -6.59
N SER A 467 34.45 17.73 -5.53
CA SER A 467 33.82 17.96 -4.24
C SER A 467 33.19 19.37 -4.22
N PRO A 468 31.91 19.51 -3.80
CA PRO A 468 31.21 20.80 -3.81
C PRO A 468 31.89 21.94 -3.05
N ASP A 469 32.71 21.65 -2.03
CA ASP A 469 33.43 22.69 -1.28
C ASP A 469 34.51 23.41 -2.10
N GLU A 470 35.03 22.78 -3.17
CA GLU A 470 35.97 23.42 -4.12
C GLU A 470 35.24 24.08 -5.32
N VAL A 471 33.97 23.72 -5.56
CA VAL A 471 33.15 24.21 -6.69
C VAL A 471 31.72 24.64 -6.27
N PRO A 472 31.57 25.51 -5.24
CA PRO A 472 30.31 25.69 -4.52
C PRO A 472 29.20 26.37 -5.33
N ASP A 473 29.52 27.02 -6.44
CA ASP A 473 28.58 27.71 -7.33
C ASP A 473 27.96 26.79 -8.39
N LEU A 474 28.57 25.63 -8.70
CA LEU A 474 28.08 24.76 -9.79
C LEU A 474 26.67 24.24 -9.57
N HIS A 475 26.28 23.99 -8.32
CA HIS A 475 24.96 23.44 -8.02
C HIS A 475 23.83 24.42 -8.38
N ASP A 476 24.05 25.71 -8.16
CA ASP A 476 23.08 26.77 -8.48
C ASP A 476 23.09 27.20 -9.95
N LEU A 477 24.20 26.96 -10.66
CA LEU A 477 24.30 27.26 -12.10
C LEU A 477 23.63 26.17 -12.94
N TYR A 478 23.03 26.56 -14.06
CA TYR A 478 22.46 25.64 -15.06
C TYR A 478 22.65 26.19 -16.48
N GLY A 479 22.40 25.34 -17.48
CA GLY A 479 22.53 25.66 -18.89
C GLY A 479 23.93 26.15 -19.27
N ARG A 480 24.00 27.21 -20.08
CA ARG A 480 25.29 27.72 -20.60
C ARG A 480 26.22 28.22 -19.49
N SER A 481 25.70 28.85 -18.45
CA SER A 481 26.51 29.36 -17.34
C SER A 481 27.16 28.22 -16.56
N PHE A 482 26.42 27.11 -16.36
CA PHE A 482 26.99 25.89 -15.80
C PHE A 482 28.10 25.32 -16.68
N GLU A 483 27.87 25.23 -18.00
CA GLU A 483 28.84 24.69 -18.94
C GLU A 483 30.18 25.44 -18.91
N GLU A 484 30.12 26.77 -19.04
CA GLU A 484 31.30 27.62 -19.04
C GLU A 484 32.06 27.52 -17.70
N ARG A 485 31.33 27.49 -16.58
CA ARG A 485 31.93 27.42 -15.24
C ARG A 485 32.54 26.06 -14.94
N TYR A 486 31.86 24.99 -15.32
CA TYR A 486 32.33 23.62 -15.17
C TYR A 486 33.65 23.39 -15.95
N GLU A 487 33.75 23.91 -17.17
CA GLU A 487 34.98 23.82 -17.99
C GLU A 487 36.16 24.65 -17.42
N GLN A 488 35.86 25.78 -16.76
CA GLN A 488 36.87 26.54 -16.01
C GLN A 488 37.43 25.69 -14.85
N TYR A 489 36.57 24.98 -14.13
CA TYR A 489 37.02 24.09 -13.04
C TYR A 489 37.79 22.89 -13.54
N GLU A 490 37.42 22.29 -14.67
CA GLU A 490 38.24 21.28 -15.34
C GLU A 490 39.65 21.82 -15.67
N THR A 491 39.76 23.09 -16.05
CA THR A 491 41.08 23.73 -16.28
C THR A 491 41.84 23.97 -14.97
N ALA A 492 41.16 24.40 -13.90
CA ALA A 492 41.75 24.60 -12.58
C ALA A 492 42.36 23.30 -11.99
N THR A 493 41.78 22.12 -12.29
CA THR A 493 42.39 20.83 -11.90
C THR A 493 43.75 20.61 -12.55
N LYS A 494 43.89 20.96 -13.83
CA LYS A 494 45.16 20.83 -14.58
C LYS A 494 46.23 21.80 -14.09
N LEU A 495 45.81 22.94 -13.55
CA LEU A 495 46.68 23.94 -12.93
C LEU A 495 47.02 23.60 -11.46
N GLY A 496 46.51 22.51 -10.91
CA GLY A 496 46.75 22.10 -9.52
C GLY A 496 46.04 22.96 -8.46
N GLN A 497 45.05 23.76 -8.87
CA GLN A 497 44.28 24.63 -7.99
C GLN A 497 43.18 23.87 -7.25
N ILE A 498 42.63 22.82 -7.88
CA ILE A 498 41.67 21.88 -7.27
C ILE A 498 42.41 20.57 -7.02
N LYS A 499 42.35 20.09 -5.78
CA LYS A 499 43.10 18.89 -5.39
C LYS A 499 42.23 17.63 -5.39
N LEU A 500 40.96 17.73 -5.02
CA LEU A 500 40.07 16.59 -4.93
C LEU A 500 39.18 16.50 -6.18
N PHE A 501 39.67 15.78 -7.18
CA PHE A 501 38.93 15.52 -8.40
C PHE A 501 39.20 14.13 -8.96
N LYS A 502 38.29 13.62 -9.79
CA LYS A 502 38.47 12.37 -10.53
C LYS A 502 37.98 12.55 -11.96
N THR A 503 38.81 12.21 -12.95
CA THR A 503 38.39 12.26 -14.37
C THR A 503 38.16 10.86 -14.91
N MET A 504 37.07 10.67 -15.63
CA MET A 504 36.68 9.40 -16.26
C MET A 504 36.01 9.63 -17.61
N ARG A 505 35.75 8.59 -18.39
CA ARG A 505 34.95 8.73 -19.62
C ARG A 505 33.47 8.87 -19.27
N ALA A 506 32.79 9.86 -19.86
CA ALA A 506 31.37 10.08 -19.61
C ALA A 506 30.53 8.84 -19.96
N ARG A 507 30.87 8.13 -21.04
CA ARG A 507 30.19 6.89 -21.45
C ARG A 507 30.30 5.75 -20.43
N ASP A 508 31.40 5.68 -19.69
CA ASP A 508 31.58 4.62 -18.69
C ASP A 508 30.72 4.90 -17.45
N LEU A 509 30.67 6.16 -17.00
CA LEU A 509 29.75 6.57 -15.94
C LEU A 509 28.29 6.37 -16.36
N TRP A 510 27.93 6.77 -17.58
CA TRP A 510 26.58 6.56 -18.12
C TRP A 510 26.21 5.08 -18.19
N ARG A 511 27.12 4.22 -18.65
CA ARG A 511 26.90 2.77 -18.63
C ARG A 511 26.63 2.29 -17.20
N LYS A 512 27.42 2.73 -16.21
CA LYS A 512 27.22 2.39 -14.80
C LYS A 512 25.84 2.84 -14.29
N MET A 513 25.43 4.06 -14.59
CA MET A 513 24.10 4.60 -14.22
C MET A 513 22.97 3.72 -14.75
N ILE A 514 23.00 3.39 -16.03
CA ILE A 514 21.97 2.54 -16.67
C ILE A 514 22.00 1.11 -16.15
N THR A 515 23.19 0.54 -15.92
CA THR A 515 23.33 -0.79 -15.32
C THR A 515 22.72 -0.83 -13.92
N MET A 516 22.96 0.16 -13.07
CA MET A 516 22.36 0.22 -11.73
C MET A 516 20.85 0.42 -11.76
N LEU A 517 20.36 1.28 -12.66
CA LEU A 517 18.92 1.45 -12.90
C LEU A 517 18.27 0.14 -13.32
N TYR A 518 18.91 -0.64 -14.19
CA TYR A 518 18.44 -1.95 -14.61
C TYR A 518 18.46 -2.98 -13.46
N GLU A 519 19.55 -3.07 -12.71
CA GLU A 519 19.73 -4.09 -11.66
C GLU A 519 18.90 -3.80 -10.40
N THR A 520 18.68 -2.53 -10.06
CA THR A 520 18.14 -2.12 -8.75
C THR A 520 16.91 -1.21 -8.84
N GLY A 521 16.52 -0.79 -10.05
CA GLY A 521 15.51 0.25 -10.28
C GLY A 521 15.98 1.66 -9.90
N HIS A 522 17.25 1.85 -9.56
CA HIS A 522 17.82 3.07 -9.02
C HIS A 522 19.28 3.30 -9.44
N PRO A 523 19.76 4.56 -9.41
CA PRO A 523 18.97 5.77 -9.21
C PRO A 523 18.14 6.14 -10.44
N TRP A 524 17.06 6.90 -10.26
CA TRP A 524 16.26 7.43 -11.37
C TRP A 524 17.02 8.49 -12.17
N ILE A 525 16.61 8.72 -13.41
CA ILE A 525 17.23 9.66 -14.34
C ILE A 525 16.37 10.92 -14.41
N THR A 526 16.92 12.05 -13.95
CA THR A 526 16.24 13.35 -13.99
C THR A 526 17.21 14.42 -14.51
N PHE A 527 16.69 15.44 -15.20
CA PHE A 527 17.52 16.40 -15.93
C PHE A 527 17.42 17.80 -15.31
N LYS A 528 18.58 18.33 -14.91
CA LYS A 528 18.72 19.61 -14.20
C LYS A 528 18.33 20.81 -15.06
N ASP A 529 18.93 20.89 -16.23
CA ASP A 529 18.84 22.06 -17.09
C ASP A 529 17.42 22.31 -17.62
N PRO A 530 16.70 21.33 -18.20
CA PRO A 530 15.33 21.59 -18.65
C PRO A 530 14.38 21.92 -17.49
N SER A 531 14.65 21.43 -16.27
CA SER A 531 13.85 21.75 -15.09
C SER A 531 14.03 23.20 -14.65
N ASN A 532 15.24 23.74 -14.75
CA ASN A 532 15.54 25.13 -14.40
C ASN A 532 15.22 26.12 -15.52
N ILE A 533 15.63 25.83 -16.76
CA ILE A 533 15.40 26.70 -17.94
C ILE A 533 13.90 26.95 -18.17
N ARG A 534 13.06 25.97 -17.84
CA ARG A 534 11.60 26.06 -18.03
C ARG A 534 10.86 26.42 -16.75
N SER A 535 11.57 26.62 -15.64
CA SER A 535 10.95 27.03 -14.39
C SER A 535 10.39 28.45 -14.55
N PRO A 536 9.11 28.70 -14.21
CA PRO A 536 8.57 30.07 -14.21
C PRO A 536 9.14 30.94 -13.08
N GLN A 537 9.95 30.37 -12.17
CA GLN A 537 10.45 31.01 -10.96
C GLN A 537 11.98 31.21 -10.97
N ASP A 538 12.62 31.14 -12.14
CA ASP A 538 14.07 31.35 -12.32
C ASP A 538 14.60 32.68 -11.75
N HIS A 539 13.77 33.73 -11.76
CA HIS A 539 14.06 35.05 -11.18
C HIS A 539 14.12 35.08 -9.65
N ALA A 540 13.63 34.04 -8.97
CA ALA A 540 13.44 34.01 -7.51
C ALA A 540 14.14 32.83 -6.82
N GLY A 541 14.65 31.87 -7.57
CA GLY A 541 15.35 30.71 -7.02
C GLY A 541 15.73 29.68 -8.07
N VAL A 542 16.33 28.60 -7.59
CA VAL A 542 16.83 27.48 -8.41
C VAL A 542 16.09 26.20 -8.00
N VAL A 543 15.79 25.36 -8.99
CA VAL A 543 15.25 24.02 -8.77
C VAL A 543 16.43 23.06 -8.55
N HIS A 544 16.60 22.63 -7.30
CA HIS A 544 17.71 21.75 -6.89
C HIS A 544 17.40 20.25 -7.03
N CYS A 545 16.13 19.85 -7.00
CA CYS A 545 15.68 18.47 -7.22
C CYS A 545 14.19 18.40 -7.60
N SER A 546 13.65 17.19 -7.79
CA SER A 546 12.25 16.94 -8.20
C SER A 546 11.41 16.19 -7.18
#